data_AF-A0A524GYT1-F1
#
_entry.id   AF-A0A524GYT1-F1
#
_cell.length_a   1.000
_cell.length_b   1.000
_cell.length_c   1.000
_cell.angle_alpha   90.00
_cell.angle_beta   90.00
_cell.angle_gamma   90.00
#
_symmetry.space_group_name_H-M   'P 1'
#
loop_
_entity.id
_entity.type
_entity.pdbx_description
1 polymer ?
#
loop_
_entity_poly.entity_id
_entity_poly.type
_entity_poly.pdbx_seq_one_letter_code
_entity_poly.pdbx_strand_id
1 'polypeptide(L)'
;DALGYEVAAFLRSAEDLADIVAHRPFPDAPPLAVGHALSVAFLKEPLEASARAALLALHTATDEFHVHGREAYWLCKGRISDSKVTGAKLEKAVAGPVTVRNITTVRKLAITASR
;
A
#
# COMPACT_ATOMS: atom_id res chain seq x y z
N ASP A 1 -24.61 16.95 -4.29
CA ASP A 1 -24.76 15.62 -3.69
C ASP A 1 -23.59 15.27 -2.79
N ALA A 2 -23.88 14.71 -1.61
CA ALA A 2 -22.90 14.13 -0.70
C ALA A 2 -23.41 12.75 -0.25
N LEU A 3 -22.51 11.78 -0.10
CA LEU A 3 -22.85 10.37 0.11
C LEU A 3 -23.47 10.05 1.50
N GLY A 4 -23.60 11.04 2.39
CA GLY A 4 -24.21 10.87 3.73
C GLY A 4 -23.34 10.14 4.76
N TYR A 5 -22.08 9.82 4.42
CA TYR A 5 -21.08 9.25 5.32
C TYR A 5 -19.70 9.84 5.04
N GLU A 6 -18.83 9.82 6.05
CA GLU A 6 -17.44 10.27 5.90
C GLU A 6 -16.68 9.30 4.98
N VAL A 7 -16.10 9.85 3.90
CA VAL A 7 -15.24 9.09 2.98
C VAL A 7 -13.82 9.58 3.18
N ALA A 8 -12.97 8.73 3.76
CA ALA A 8 -11.55 9.01 3.84
C ALA A 8 -10.94 9.07 2.43
N ALA A 9 -10.67 10.28 1.94
CA ALA A 9 -10.05 10.52 0.65
C ALA A 9 -8.52 10.64 0.79
N PHE A 10 -7.80 9.97 -0.12
CA PHE A 10 -6.33 9.98 -0.16
C PHE A 10 -5.89 10.59 -1.48
N LEU A 11 -5.40 11.82 -1.45
CA LEU A 11 -5.02 12.57 -2.64
C LEU A 11 -3.54 12.35 -2.97
N ARG A 12 -3.26 12.09 -4.25
CA ARG A 12 -1.91 11.99 -4.82
C ARG A 12 -1.86 12.74 -6.15
N SER A 13 -0.81 13.53 -6.35
CA SER A 13 -0.53 14.18 -7.63
C SER A 13 -0.06 13.16 -8.67
N ALA A 14 0.03 13.57 -9.94
CA ALA A 14 0.62 12.73 -10.98
C ALA A 14 2.10 12.41 -10.67
N GLU A 15 2.84 13.38 -10.13
CA GLU A 15 4.23 13.22 -9.69
C GLU A 15 4.33 12.22 -8.54
N ASP A 16 3.47 12.34 -7.51
CA ASP A 16 3.42 11.39 -6.40
C ASP A 16 3.20 9.95 -6.92
N LEU A 17 2.28 9.77 -7.88
CA LEU A 17 1.99 8.45 -8.45
C LEU A 17 3.19 7.90 -9.25
N ALA A 18 3.92 8.76 -9.95
CA ALA A 18 5.14 8.37 -10.66
C ALA A 18 6.23 7.90 -9.68
N ASP A 19 6.44 8.63 -8.59
CA ASP A 19 7.41 8.30 -7.56
C ASP A 19 7.06 6.96 -6.87
N ILE A 20 5.78 6.75 -6.53
CA ILE A 20 5.30 5.50 -5.94
C ILE A 20 5.56 4.29 -6.86
N VAL A 21 5.38 4.47 -8.17
CA VAL A 21 5.65 3.41 -9.16
C VAL A 21 7.15 3.18 -9.39
N ALA A 22 7.95 4.24 -9.30
CA ALA A 22 9.40 4.17 -9.44
C ALA A 22 10.08 3.54 -8.23
N HIS A 23 9.50 3.66 -7.03
CA HIS A 23 10.05 3.11 -5.80
C HIS A 23 10.26 1.59 -5.88
N ARG A 24 11.37 1.11 -5.32
CA ARG A 24 11.75 -0.31 -5.27
C ARG A 24 11.92 -0.75 -3.82
N PRO A 25 10.80 -1.02 -3.11
CA PRO A 25 10.83 -1.35 -1.69
C PRO A 25 11.46 -2.72 -1.36
N PHE A 26 11.49 -3.64 -2.33
CA PHE A 26 11.97 -5.02 -2.17
C PHE A 26 12.93 -5.36 -3.33
N PRO A 27 14.22 -5.04 -3.22
CA PRO A 27 15.19 -5.21 -4.32
C PRO A 27 15.43 -6.68 -4.68
N ASP A 28 15.33 -7.58 -3.71
CA ASP A 28 15.57 -9.02 -3.88
C ASP A 28 14.30 -9.81 -4.24
N ALA A 29 13.15 -9.15 -4.32
CA ALA A 29 11.90 -9.82 -4.66
C ALA A 29 11.89 -10.20 -6.15
N PRO A 30 11.41 -11.40 -6.51
CA PRO A 30 11.29 -11.78 -7.91
C PRO A 30 10.27 -10.86 -8.60
N PRO A 31 10.37 -10.69 -9.94
CA PRO A 31 9.44 -9.86 -10.69
C PRO A 31 7.99 -10.23 -10.38
N LEU A 32 7.10 -9.22 -10.29
CA LEU A 32 5.68 -9.42 -9.98
C LEU A 32 4.93 -10.36 -10.94
N ALA A 33 5.52 -10.69 -12.09
CA ALA A 33 5.02 -11.72 -12.99
C ALA A 33 5.06 -13.14 -12.35
N VAL A 34 5.86 -13.34 -11.30
CA VAL A 34 6.07 -14.64 -10.65
C VAL A 34 5.28 -14.68 -9.35
N GLY A 35 3.98 -15.02 -9.43
CA GLY A 35 3.16 -15.47 -8.30
C GLY A 35 3.00 -14.54 -7.10
N HIS A 36 3.61 -13.36 -7.08
CA HIS A 36 3.61 -12.41 -5.98
C HIS A 36 2.69 -11.23 -6.28
N ALA A 37 2.01 -10.75 -5.26
CA ALA A 37 1.20 -9.54 -5.33
C ALA A 37 1.88 -8.41 -4.56
N LEU A 38 2.09 -7.27 -5.22
CA LEU A 38 2.52 -6.03 -4.57
C LEU A 38 1.33 -5.06 -4.54
N SER A 39 1.04 -4.56 -3.34
CA SER A 39 0.05 -3.51 -3.11
C SER A 39 0.66 -2.32 -2.42
N VAL A 40 0.03 -1.17 -2.64
CA VAL A 40 0.31 0.09 -1.96
C VAL A 40 -0.89 0.42 -1.08
N ALA A 41 -0.63 0.58 0.21
CA ALA A 41 -1.54 1.13 1.19
C ALA A 41 -1.29 2.63 1.29
N PHE A 42 -2.27 3.42 0.86
CA PHE A 42 -2.22 4.88 0.91
C PHE A 42 -2.63 5.37 2.30
N LEU A 43 -1.77 6.18 2.89
CA LEU A 43 -1.93 6.77 4.21
C LEU A 43 -2.22 8.27 4.04
N LYS A 44 -2.98 8.84 4.98
CA LYS A 44 -3.30 10.27 4.97
C LYS A 44 -2.03 11.08 5.24
N GLU A 45 -1.26 10.63 6.22
CA GLU A 45 -0.03 11.22 6.72
C GLU A 45 1.04 10.14 6.92
N PRO A 46 2.32 10.50 7.03
CA PRO A 46 3.37 9.54 7.38
C PRO A 46 3.10 8.88 8.74
N LEU A 47 3.48 7.61 8.89
CA LEU A 47 3.31 6.91 10.16
C LEU A 47 4.29 7.43 11.22
N GLU A 48 3.79 7.63 12.44
CA GLU A 48 4.63 7.75 13.61
C GLU A 48 5.38 6.43 13.89
N ALA A 49 6.43 6.51 14.71
CA ALA A 49 7.32 5.37 14.97
C ALA A 49 6.58 4.14 15.53
N SER A 50 5.60 4.34 16.40
CA SER A 50 4.79 3.26 17.00
C SER A 50 3.92 2.55 15.97
N ALA A 51 3.18 3.30 15.15
CA ALA A 51 2.34 2.77 14.08
C ALA A 51 3.18 2.08 12.98
N ARG A 52 4.35 2.66 12.64
CA ARG A 52 5.31 2.04 11.73
C ARG A 52 5.79 0.70 12.27
N ALA A 53 6.18 0.62 13.54
CA ALA A 53 6.60 -0.63 14.17
C ALA A 53 5.48 -1.67 14.20
N ALA A 54 4.24 -1.26 14.54
CA ALA A 54 3.07 -2.13 14.55
C ALA A 54 2.77 -2.71 13.16
N LEU A 55 2.87 -1.89 12.11
CA LEU A 55 2.68 -2.34 10.73
C LEU A 55 3.77 -3.34 10.31
N LEU A 56 5.04 -3.06 10.60
CA LEU A 56 6.14 -3.97 10.27
C LEU A 56 6.04 -5.29 11.04
N ALA A 57 5.47 -5.27 12.25
CA ALA A 57 5.20 -6.47 13.04
C ALA A 57 4.09 -7.36 12.47
N LEU A 58 3.33 -6.90 11.46
CA LEU A 58 2.37 -7.74 10.73
C LEU A 58 3.05 -8.69 9.73
N HIS A 59 4.38 -8.65 9.58
CA HIS A 59 5.08 -9.55 8.68
C HIS A 59 4.74 -11.02 8.98
N THR A 60 4.71 -11.83 7.93
CA THR A 60 4.55 -13.28 8.03
C THR A 60 5.57 -13.98 7.14
N ALA A 61 5.48 -15.31 7.01
CA ALA A 61 6.27 -16.05 6.03
C ALA A 61 5.96 -15.64 4.57
N THR A 62 4.74 -15.15 4.32
CA THR A 62 4.25 -14.76 3.00
C THR A 62 4.08 -13.26 2.84
N ASP A 63 4.13 -12.47 3.92
CA ASP A 63 3.83 -11.04 3.90
C ASP A 63 5.01 -10.21 4.38
N GLU A 64 5.46 -9.30 3.53
CA GLU A 64 6.55 -8.36 3.83
C GLU A 64 6.05 -6.93 3.64
N PHE A 65 6.46 -6.05 4.56
CA PHE A 65 6.02 -4.65 4.60
C PHE A 65 7.20 -3.69 4.53
N HIS A 66 7.01 -2.58 3.82
CA HIS A 66 7.95 -1.48 3.75
C HIS A 66 7.19 -0.16 3.82
N VAL A 67 7.70 0.83 4.57
CA VAL A 67 7.05 2.14 4.71
C VAL A 67 7.95 3.21 4.11
N HIS A 68 7.40 4.05 3.25
CA HIS A 68 8.08 5.17 2.63
C HIS A 68 7.11 6.35 2.49
N GLY A 69 7.42 7.49 3.11
CA GLY A 69 6.57 8.67 3.06
C GLY A 69 5.16 8.38 3.60
N ARG A 70 4.15 8.53 2.73
CA ARG A 70 2.73 8.31 3.06
C ARG A 70 2.20 7.00 2.48
N GLU A 71 3.11 6.07 2.20
CA GLU A 71 2.81 4.79 1.57
C GLU A 71 3.38 3.64 2.39
N ALA A 72 2.59 2.59 2.53
CA ALA A 72 3.05 1.28 2.94
C ALA A 72 2.97 0.33 1.75
N TYR A 73 4.09 -0.29 1.41
CA TYR A 73 4.19 -1.31 0.39
C TYR A 73 4.05 -2.68 1.05
N TRP A 74 3.16 -3.49 0.51
CA TRP A 74 2.88 -4.84 0.99
C TRP A 74 3.17 -5.83 -0.14
N LEU A 75 4.22 -6.62 0.04
CA LEU A 75 4.55 -7.74 -0.81
C LEU A 75 3.96 -9.02 -0.21
N CYS A 76 3.08 -9.66 -0.96
CA CYS A 76 2.50 -10.96 -0.63
C CYS A 76 3.08 -12.02 -1.57
N LYS A 77 3.69 -13.07 -1.01
CA LYS A 77 4.12 -14.27 -1.72
C LYS A 77 2.89 -15.14 -2.00
N GLY A 78 2.26 -14.91 -3.14
CA GLY A 78 0.95 -15.48 -3.50
C GLY A 78 -0.08 -14.39 -3.80
N ARG A 79 -1.37 -14.75 -3.70
CA ARG A 79 -2.46 -13.79 -3.82
C ARG A 79 -2.70 -13.12 -2.48
N ILE A 80 -3.00 -11.82 -2.49
CA ILE A 80 -3.41 -11.08 -1.29
C ILE A 80 -4.62 -11.70 -0.60
N SER A 81 -5.54 -12.33 -1.34
CA SER A 81 -6.71 -13.03 -0.79
C SER A 81 -6.34 -14.22 0.11
N ASP A 82 -5.15 -14.78 -0.07
CA ASP A 82 -4.67 -15.95 0.67
C ASP A 82 -3.86 -15.53 1.91
N SER A 83 -3.55 -14.23 2.05
CA SER A 83 -2.83 -13.70 3.20
C SER A 83 -3.67 -13.68 4.46
N LYS A 84 -3.01 -13.85 5.60
CA LYS A 84 -3.61 -13.67 6.93
C LYS A 84 -3.67 -12.20 7.35
N VAL A 85 -3.02 -11.30 6.61
CA VAL A 85 -3.12 -9.85 6.82
C VAL A 85 -4.38 -9.35 6.13
N THR A 86 -5.25 -8.71 6.90
CA THR A 86 -6.52 -8.18 6.42
C THR A 86 -6.50 -6.64 6.44
N GLY A 87 -7.41 -6.01 5.70
CA GLY A 87 -7.57 -4.54 5.74
C GLY A 87 -7.76 -4.01 7.16
N ALA A 88 -8.60 -4.65 7.97
CA ALA A 88 -8.81 -4.27 9.37
C ALA A 88 -7.53 -4.37 10.24
N LYS A 89 -6.65 -5.36 9.98
CA LYS A 89 -5.35 -5.44 10.68
C LYS A 89 -4.43 -4.31 10.26
N LEU A 90 -4.41 -3.96 8.98
CA LEU A 90 -3.64 -2.82 8.48
C LEU A 90 -4.15 -1.52 9.11
N GLU A 91 -5.45 -1.26 9.08
CA GLU A 91 -6.07 -0.07 9.69
C GLU A 91 -5.75 0.05 11.18
N LYS A 92 -5.85 -1.06 11.91
CA LYS A 92 -5.47 -1.11 13.32
C LYS A 92 -3.99 -0.80 13.54
N ALA A 93 -3.10 -1.35 12.71
CA ALA A 93 -1.66 -1.15 12.84
C ALA A 93 -1.24 0.29 12.51
N VAL A 94 -1.89 0.91 11.52
CA VAL A 94 -1.62 2.32 11.14
C VAL A 94 -2.41 3.33 11.97
N ALA A 95 -3.23 2.86 12.92
CA ALA A 95 -4.11 3.67 13.75
C ALA A 95 -5.05 4.60 12.95
N GLY A 96 -5.55 4.14 11.80
CA GLY A 96 -6.37 4.97 10.92
C GLY A 96 -6.85 4.26 9.65
N PRO A 97 -7.69 4.94 8.85
CA PRO A 97 -8.17 4.40 7.59
C PRO A 97 -7.02 4.24 6.59
N VAL A 98 -7.09 3.21 5.76
CA VAL A 98 -6.11 2.96 4.71
C VAL A 98 -6.81 2.53 3.42
N THR A 99 -6.34 3.05 2.28
CA THR A 99 -6.79 2.54 0.98
C THR A 99 -5.72 1.64 0.38
N VAL A 100 -6.01 0.35 0.20
CA VAL A 100 -5.09 -0.59 -0.44
C VAL A 100 -5.42 -0.71 -1.93
N ARG A 101 -4.40 -0.60 -2.79
CA ARG A 101 -4.50 -0.84 -4.23
C ARG A 101 -3.35 -1.71 -4.72
N ASN A 102 -3.65 -2.61 -5.65
CA ASN A 102 -2.62 -3.36 -6.36
C ASN A 102 -1.72 -2.41 -7.17
N ILE A 103 -0.41 -2.64 -7.17
CA ILE A 103 0.55 -1.78 -7.89
C ILE A 103 0.27 -1.71 -9.39
N THR A 104 -0.32 -2.75 -10.00
CA THR A 104 -0.74 -2.71 -11.41
C THR A 104 -1.83 -1.67 -11.66
N THR A 105 -2.74 -1.46 -10.70
CA THR A 105 -3.73 -0.38 -10.73
C THR A 105 -3.04 0.97 -10.54
N VAL A 106 -2.12 1.09 -9.59
CA VAL A 106 -1.37 2.35 -9.37
C VAL A 106 -0.58 2.75 -10.61
N ARG A 107 0.06 1.79 -11.30
CA ARG A 107 0.72 2.03 -12.60
C ARG A 107 -0.23 2.59 -13.65
N LYS A 108 -1.44 2.02 -13.76
CA LYS A 108 -2.46 2.53 -14.69
C LYS A 108 -2.90 3.95 -14.30
N LEU A 109 -3.06 4.23 -13.00
CA LEU A 109 -3.39 5.57 -12.52
C LEU A 109 -2.30 6.59 -12.85
N ALA A 110 -1.02 6.25 -12.67
CA ALA A 110 0.09 7.12 -13.04
C ALA A 110 0.09 7.46 -14.54
N ILE A 111 -0.20 6.47 -15.39
CA ILE A 111 -0.32 6.69 -16.85
C ILE A 111 -1.52 7.58 -17.19
N THR A 112 -2.64 7.43 -16.49
CA THR A 112 -3.84 8.24 -16.75
C THR A 112 -3.69 9.66 -16.22
N ALA A 113 -3.06 9.86 -15.06
CA ALA A 113 -2.90 11.16 -14.41
C ALA A 113 -1.84 12.06 -15.09
N SER A 114 -0.98 11.47 -15.92
CA SER A 114 0.05 12.19 -16.69
C SER A 114 -0.43 12.62 -18.09
N ARG A 115 -1.72 12.41 -18.40
CA ARG A 115 -2.38 12.87 -19.63
C ARG A 115 -3.10 14.18 -19.39
#